data_AF-A0A371DZL5-F1
#
_entry.id   AF-A0A371DZL5-F1
#
_cell.length_a   1.000
_cell.length_b   1.000
_cell.length_c   1.000
_cell.angle_alpha   90.00
_cell.angle_beta   90.00
_cell.angle_gamma   90.00
#
_symmetry.space_group_name_H-M   'P 1'
#
loop_
_entity.id
_entity.type
_entity.pdbx_description
1 polymer ?
#
loop_
_entity_poly.entity_id
_entity_poly.type
_entity_poly.pdbx_seq_one_letter_code
_entity_poly.pdbx_strand_id
1 'polypeptide(L)'
;MVVYKNKKLQIVECNVLPTLVPMLQSKDPTIHYEAVGSIGVMVHSSPNIKKDILLAGALQPVFVYLVPAVLRAKEKQPFYLIHIAQRGPIPPLLDMLKSPDARLQEMSAFALGRLAQDSHNQAGITSNRGVEPLLNLLISNNALLQCNAAFVFYYLADNEDNVADIIKAGGFQRLKAGCFENEQARECAAKALERLEEKMQGRVLKHLIYLMCFAEEGVQRHVAIALAYLCSPHDHKTIFIDNNGLELLMGLLESPDVKQKQKGDASAALYHLAVKASSFVSLIGDGDAAPPSPIPQMYFGEEEYVNNPMFSDVTLLVEGEASTAIIFGRIFYAHRYCLLSSDIFRTMFDGRIGSKDIVITNIKWDVFELMMRYIYTGSVDVNLDLAHDLLRAADQYLLEGLKRICENAIVQDISVENVSLMY
;
A
#
# COMPACT_ATOMS: atom_id res chain seq x y z
N MET A 1 -48.22 10.33 -31.62
CA MET A 1 -47.20 10.38 -30.55
C MET A 1 -47.78 10.14 -29.14
N VAL A 2 -48.86 9.34 -28.95
CA VAL A 2 -49.40 9.01 -27.60
C VAL A 2 -50.10 7.64 -27.55
N VAL A 3 -49.53 6.57 -28.12
CA VAL A 3 -50.17 5.22 -28.04
C VAL A 3 -49.23 4.11 -27.51
N TYR A 4 -47.91 4.33 -27.48
CA TYR A 4 -46.97 3.31 -26.97
C TYR A 4 -46.59 3.43 -25.49
N LYS A 5 -47.12 4.41 -24.74
CA LYS A 5 -46.79 4.62 -23.32
C LYS A 5 -47.69 3.87 -22.32
N ASN A 6 -48.80 3.25 -22.74
CA ASN A 6 -49.85 2.79 -21.80
C ASN A 6 -49.92 1.28 -21.49
N LYS A 7 -49.20 0.40 -22.19
CA LYS A 7 -49.24 -1.05 -21.86
C LYS A 7 -48.43 -1.44 -20.62
N LYS A 8 -47.40 -0.66 -20.25
CA LYS A 8 -46.54 -0.94 -19.09
C LYS A 8 -47.19 -0.61 -17.73
N LEU A 9 -48.15 0.32 -17.71
CA LEU A 9 -48.88 0.71 -16.50
C LEU A 9 -50.15 -0.14 -16.26
N GLN A 10 -50.81 -0.63 -17.32
CA GLN A 10 -52.01 -1.46 -17.19
C GLN A 10 -51.77 -2.81 -16.50
N ILE A 11 -50.57 -3.40 -16.61
CA ILE A 11 -50.21 -4.65 -15.91
C ILE A 11 -50.12 -4.43 -14.39
N VAL A 12 -49.83 -3.21 -13.95
CA VAL A 12 -49.68 -2.85 -12.53
C VAL A 12 -51.02 -2.69 -11.84
N GLU A 13 -52.04 -2.19 -12.57
CA GLU A 13 -53.39 -1.97 -12.04
C GLU A 13 -54.21 -3.27 -11.91
N CYS A 14 -53.81 -4.35 -12.58
CA CYS A 14 -54.57 -5.62 -12.58
C CYS A 14 -54.23 -6.60 -11.45
N ASN A 15 -53.48 -6.18 -10.42
CA ASN A 15 -53.09 -7.03 -9.28
C ASN A 15 -52.55 -8.41 -9.73
N VAL A 16 -51.57 -8.41 -10.65
CA VAL A 16 -51.10 -9.60 -11.37
C VAL A 16 -50.09 -10.42 -10.54
N LEU A 17 -49.55 -9.84 -9.46
CA LEU A 17 -48.54 -10.48 -8.60
C LEU A 17 -49.02 -11.79 -7.94
N PRO A 18 -50.24 -11.89 -7.36
CA PRO A 18 -50.76 -13.15 -6.82
C PRO A 18 -50.89 -14.27 -7.85
N THR A 19 -51.00 -13.94 -9.14
CA THR A 19 -51.08 -14.92 -10.24
C THR A 19 -49.69 -15.29 -10.74
N LEU A 20 -48.76 -14.33 -10.80
CA LEU A 20 -47.38 -14.54 -11.26
C LEU A 20 -46.53 -15.30 -10.23
N VAL A 21 -46.75 -15.12 -8.94
CA VAL A 21 -45.96 -15.78 -7.87
C VAL A 21 -46.08 -17.31 -7.92
N PRO A 22 -47.28 -17.91 -8.07
CA PRO A 22 -47.40 -19.35 -8.32
C PRO A 22 -46.80 -19.79 -9.66
N MET A 23 -46.91 -18.96 -10.71
CA MET A 23 -46.32 -19.28 -12.03
C MET A 23 -44.79 -19.31 -11.98
N LEU A 24 -44.17 -18.50 -11.11
CA LEU A 24 -42.75 -18.58 -10.78
C LEU A 24 -42.38 -19.88 -10.04
N GLN A 25 -43.33 -20.62 -9.48
CA GLN A 25 -43.05 -21.94 -8.88
C GLN A 25 -43.44 -23.10 -9.79
N SER A 26 -43.87 -22.80 -11.03
CA SER A 26 -44.24 -23.81 -12.01
C SER A 26 -43.04 -24.67 -12.41
N LYS A 27 -43.27 -25.99 -12.53
CA LYS A 27 -42.30 -26.94 -13.09
C LYS A 27 -42.19 -26.84 -14.61
N ASP A 28 -43.14 -26.17 -15.26
CA ASP A 28 -43.11 -25.90 -16.71
C ASP A 28 -42.15 -24.73 -17.00
N PRO A 29 -41.07 -24.96 -17.77
CA PRO A 29 -40.09 -23.94 -18.08
C PRO A 29 -40.65 -22.71 -18.79
N THR A 30 -41.71 -22.88 -19.58
CA THR A 30 -42.30 -21.86 -20.45
C THR A 30 -43.15 -20.89 -19.64
N ILE A 31 -44.01 -21.44 -18.78
CA ILE A 31 -44.88 -20.67 -17.87
C ILE A 31 -44.04 -19.86 -16.88
N HIS A 32 -42.99 -20.49 -16.36
CA HIS A 32 -42.05 -19.83 -15.48
C HIS A 32 -41.30 -18.69 -16.21
N TYR A 33 -40.85 -18.92 -17.46
CA TYR A 33 -40.12 -17.92 -18.25
C TYR A 33 -40.95 -16.67 -18.54
N GLU A 34 -42.20 -16.85 -18.96
CA GLU A 34 -43.12 -15.73 -19.16
C GLU A 34 -43.39 -14.97 -17.86
N ALA A 35 -43.47 -15.68 -16.72
CA ALA A 35 -43.64 -15.05 -15.42
C ALA A 35 -42.41 -14.22 -15.01
N VAL A 36 -41.19 -14.74 -15.22
CA VAL A 36 -39.94 -14.01 -14.95
C VAL A 36 -39.75 -12.82 -15.89
N GLY A 37 -40.02 -12.98 -17.18
CA GLY A 37 -39.96 -11.90 -18.17
C GLY A 37 -40.95 -10.78 -17.83
N SER A 38 -42.17 -11.14 -17.45
CA SER A 38 -43.21 -10.20 -17.01
C SER A 38 -42.78 -9.43 -15.76
N ILE A 39 -42.23 -10.14 -14.76
CA ILE A 39 -41.69 -9.51 -13.54
C ILE A 39 -40.49 -8.61 -13.86
N GLY A 40 -39.60 -9.04 -14.75
CA GLY A 40 -38.46 -8.23 -15.21
C GLY A 40 -38.92 -6.90 -15.81
N VAL A 41 -39.95 -6.91 -16.66
CA VAL A 41 -40.54 -5.68 -17.21
C VAL A 41 -41.19 -4.81 -16.12
N MET A 42 -41.83 -5.43 -15.12
CA MET A 42 -42.48 -4.73 -14.02
C MET A 42 -41.49 -4.04 -13.06
N VAL A 43 -40.37 -4.69 -12.73
CA VAL A 43 -39.32 -4.15 -11.82
C VAL A 43 -38.70 -2.85 -12.36
N HIS A 44 -38.65 -2.69 -13.69
CA HIS A 44 -38.14 -1.48 -14.34
C HIS A 44 -39.20 -0.38 -14.51
N SER A 45 -40.47 -0.67 -14.19
CA SER A 45 -41.60 0.23 -14.47
C SER A 45 -42.01 1.11 -13.28
N SER A 46 -41.76 0.69 -12.03
CA SER A 46 -42.02 1.53 -10.85
C SER A 46 -41.24 1.07 -9.60
N PRO A 47 -40.77 1.99 -8.74
CA PRO A 47 -40.11 1.63 -7.47
C PRO A 47 -41.05 0.99 -6.43
N ASN A 48 -42.36 1.30 -6.45
CA ASN A 48 -43.33 0.72 -5.51
C ASN A 48 -43.54 -0.78 -5.75
N ILE A 49 -43.56 -1.16 -7.04
CA ILE A 49 -43.65 -2.56 -7.49
C ILE A 49 -42.48 -3.42 -6.99
N LYS A 50 -41.29 -2.83 -6.83
CA LYS A 50 -40.14 -3.56 -6.28
C LYS A 50 -40.40 -4.04 -4.86
N LYS A 51 -41.01 -3.19 -4.02
CA LYS A 51 -41.42 -3.55 -2.65
C LYS A 51 -42.51 -4.61 -2.66
N ASP A 52 -43.51 -4.50 -3.53
CA ASP A 52 -44.62 -5.45 -3.59
C ASP A 52 -44.16 -6.84 -4.06
N ILE A 53 -43.23 -6.91 -5.02
CA ILE A 53 -42.57 -8.15 -5.48
C ILE A 53 -41.73 -8.78 -4.35
N LEU A 54 -41.02 -7.97 -3.58
CA LEU A 54 -40.25 -8.42 -2.42
C LEU A 54 -41.15 -9.04 -1.35
N LEU A 55 -42.24 -8.36 -1.00
CA LEU A 55 -43.22 -8.82 -0.02
C LEU A 55 -43.98 -10.08 -0.47
N ALA A 56 -44.18 -10.23 -1.78
CA ALA A 56 -44.84 -11.40 -2.36
C ALA A 56 -43.94 -12.64 -2.46
N GLY A 57 -42.69 -12.60 -1.98
CA GLY A 57 -41.77 -13.74 -1.98
C GLY A 57 -41.28 -14.14 -3.38
N ALA A 58 -41.48 -13.30 -4.40
CA ALA A 58 -41.11 -13.58 -5.79
C ALA A 58 -39.59 -13.54 -6.01
N LEU A 59 -38.81 -12.98 -5.09
CA LEU A 59 -37.37 -12.81 -5.24
C LEU A 59 -36.62 -14.15 -5.34
N GLN A 60 -36.96 -15.11 -4.49
CA GLN A 60 -36.29 -16.42 -4.44
C GLN A 60 -36.58 -17.24 -5.70
N PRO A 61 -37.83 -17.36 -6.21
CA PRO A 61 -38.12 -17.97 -7.50
C PRO A 61 -37.52 -17.23 -8.71
N VAL A 62 -37.52 -15.90 -8.70
CA VAL A 62 -36.96 -15.09 -9.79
C VAL A 62 -35.45 -15.24 -9.84
N PHE A 63 -34.73 -15.23 -8.72
CA PHE A 63 -33.28 -15.49 -8.70
C PHE A 63 -32.91 -16.91 -9.13
N VAL A 64 -33.77 -17.89 -8.83
CA VAL A 64 -33.65 -19.27 -9.33
C VAL A 64 -33.75 -19.32 -10.87
N TYR A 65 -34.14 -18.27 -11.60
CA TYR A 65 -34.26 -18.29 -13.06
C TYR A 65 -33.67 -17.10 -13.83
N LEU A 66 -33.55 -15.92 -13.24
CA LEU A 66 -32.93 -14.74 -13.87
C LEU A 66 -31.42 -14.96 -14.03
N VAL A 67 -30.80 -15.66 -13.08
CA VAL A 67 -29.43 -16.15 -13.23
C VAL A 67 -29.39 -17.21 -14.34
N PRO A 68 -30.28 -18.23 -14.39
CA PRO A 68 -30.38 -19.12 -15.53
C PRO A 68 -30.76 -18.56 -16.90
N ALA A 69 -31.49 -17.45 -17.05
CA ALA A 69 -31.75 -16.88 -18.38
C ALA A 69 -30.45 -16.36 -19.00
N VAL A 70 -29.57 -15.84 -18.16
CA VAL A 70 -28.18 -15.51 -18.48
C VAL A 70 -27.41 -16.84 -18.72
N LEU A 71 -27.48 -17.83 -17.83
CA LEU A 71 -26.74 -19.12 -17.97
C LEU A 71 -27.21 -20.09 -19.07
N ARG A 72 -28.47 -20.04 -19.50
CA ARG A 72 -29.07 -21.00 -20.45
C ARG A 72 -28.72 -20.72 -21.90
N ALA A 73 -27.98 -19.64 -22.19
CA ALA A 73 -27.39 -19.46 -23.50
C ALA A 73 -26.46 -20.64 -23.90
N LYS A 74 -25.95 -21.46 -22.95
CA LYS A 74 -25.38 -22.80 -23.24
C LYS A 74 -25.56 -23.81 -22.07
N GLU A 75 -26.43 -24.79 -22.32
CA GLU A 75 -26.57 -26.17 -21.79
C GLU A 75 -26.21 -26.60 -20.32
N LYS A 76 -27.24 -27.21 -19.67
CA LYS A 76 -27.24 -28.48 -18.89
C LYS A 76 -26.53 -28.61 -17.53
N GLN A 77 -26.81 -27.81 -16.51
CA GLN A 77 -26.57 -28.24 -15.11
C GLN A 77 -27.72 -27.90 -14.13
N PRO A 78 -28.57 -28.88 -13.74
CA PRO A 78 -29.73 -28.65 -12.85
C PRO A 78 -29.36 -28.43 -11.37
N PHE A 79 -28.13 -28.74 -10.95
CA PHE A 79 -27.71 -28.65 -9.55
C PHE A 79 -27.61 -27.20 -9.02
N TYR A 80 -27.24 -26.22 -9.86
CA TYR A 80 -27.10 -24.82 -9.44
C TYR A 80 -28.42 -24.18 -9.00
N LEU A 81 -29.55 -24.62 -9.56
CA LEU A 81 -30.89 -24.13 -9.22
C LEU A 81 -31.26 -24.45 -7.76
N ILE A 82 -30.87 -25.63 -7.28
CA ILE A 82 -31.17 -26.11 -5.93
C ILE A 82 -30.34 -25.30 -4.91
N HIS A 83 -29.07 -24.99 -5.23
CA HIS A 83 -28.21 -24.22 -4.34
C HIS A 83 -28.62 -22.75 -4.20
N ILE A 84 -29.10 -22.10 -5.27
CA ILE A 84 -29.63 -20.71 -5.21
C ILE A 84 -30.87 -20.65 -4.30
N ALA A 85 -31.76 -21.64 -4.40
CA ALA A 85 -32.98 -21.69 -3.60
C ALA A 85 -32.71 -21.88 -2.10
N GLN A 86 -31.61 -22.55 -1.73
CA GLN A 86 -31.30 -22.87 -0.32
C GLN A 86 -30.29 -21.93 0.35
N ARG A 87 -29.36 -21.33 -0.40
CA ARG A 87 -28.22 -20.57 0.15
C ARG A 87 -28.11 -19.12 -0.36
N GLY A 88 -29.09 -18.66 -1.13
CA GLY A 88 -29.04 -17.36 -1.79
C GLY A 88 -28.12 -17.33 -3.02
N PRO A 89 -28.06 -16.21 -3.75
CA PRO A 89 -27.39 -16.16 -5.06
C PRO A 89 -25.86 -16.12 -4.96
N ILE A 90 -25.27 -15.70 -3.83
CA ILE A 90 -23.82 -15.44 -3.73
C ILE A 90 -22.97 -16.71 -3.89
N PRO A 91 -23.15 -17.80 -3.11
CA PRO A 91 -22.27 -18.97 -3.25
C PRO A 91 -22.29 -19.61 -4.65
N PRO A 92 -23.45 -19.82 -5.31
CA PRO A 92 -23.50 -20.33 -6.67
C PRO A 92 -22.81 -19.44 -7.71
N LEU A 93 -22.91 -18.11 -7.56
CA LEU A 93 -22.19 -17.17 -8.42
C LEU A 93 -20.68 -17.28 -8.19
N LEU A 94 -20.22 -17.35 -6.94
CA LEU A 94 -18.79 -17.54 -6.63
C LEU A 94 -18.23 -18.85 -7.18
N ASP A 95 -19.00 -19.94 -7.13
CA ASP A 95 -18.60 -21.21 -7.74
C ASP A 95 -18.49 -21.10 -9.27
N MET A 96 -19.36 -20.31 -9.90
CA MET A 96 -19.31 -20.07 -11.34
C MET A 96 -18.08 -19.27 -11.79
N LEU A 97 -17.49 -18.43 -10.92
CA LEU A 97 -16.21 -17.76 -11.23
C LEU A 97 -15.06 -18.75 -11.43
N LYS A 98 -15.17 -19.97 -10.89
CA LYS A 98 -14.17 -21.03 -11.04
C LYS A 98 -14.35 -21.84 -12.34
N SER A 99 -15.40 -21.57 -13.11
CA SER A 99 -15.67 -22.25 -14.37
C SER A 99 -14.58 -21.93 -15.41
N PRO A 100 -14.19 -22.88 -16.28
CA PRO A 100 -13.30 -22.61 -17.41
C PRO A 100 -13.95 -21.79 -18.54
N ASP A 101 -15.27 -21.62 -18.56
CA ASP A 101 -15.95 -20.79 -19.56
C ASP A 101 -15.90 -19.31 -19.15
N ALA A 102 -15.09 -18.53 -19.87
CA ALA A 102 -14.95 -17.09 -19.67
C ALA A 102 -16.28 -16.33 -19.67
N ARG A 103 -17.28 -16.78 -20.43
CA ARG A 103 -18.61 -16.15 -20.44
C ARG A 103 -19.34 -16.38 -19.11
N LEU A 104 -19.26 -17.60 -18.56
CA LEU A 104 -19.83 -17.90 -17.24
C LEU A 104 -19.16 -17.08 -16.13
N GLN A 105 -17.84 -16.92 -16.20
CA GLN A 105 -17.11 -16.04 -15.27
C GLN A 105 -17.57 -14.58 -15.40
N GLU A 106 -17.71 -14.08 -16.63
CA GLU A 106 -18.14 -12.70 -16.91
C GLU A 106 -19.53 -12.43 -16.36
N MET A 107 -20.48 -13.31 -16.67
CA MET A 107 -21.87 -13.22 -16.24
C MET A 107 -21.98 -13.26 -14.71
N SER A 108 -21.20 -14.14 -14.07
CA SER A 108 -21.16 -14.21 -12.62
C SER A 108 -20.57 -12.94 -12.00
N ALA A 109 -19.42 -12.47 -12.49
CA ALA A 109 -18.77 -11.27 -11.99
C ALA A 109 -19.65 -10.04 -12.16
N PHE A 110 -20.36 -9.91 -13.29
CA PHE A 110 -21.34 -8.85 -13.51
C PHE A 110 -22.49 -8.91 -12.49
N ALA A 111 -23.08 -10.08 -12.30
CA ALA A 111 -24.17 -10.26 -11.32
C ALA A 111 -23.72 -9.92 -9.89
N LEU A 112 -22.53 -10.38 -9.49
CA LEU A 112 -21.92 -10.06 -8.21
C LEU A 112 -21.68 -8.56 -8.05
N GLY A 113 -21.23 -7.87 -9.10
CA GLY A 113 -21.03 -6.42 -9.06
C GLY A 113 -22.33 -5.64 -8.86
N ARG A 114 -23.45 -6.12 -9.41
CA ARG A 114 -24.77 -5.55 -9.16
C ARG A 114 -25.26 -5.81 -7.73
N LEU A 115 -25.00 -7.00 -7.20
CA LEU A 115 -25.36 -7.35 -5.82
C LEU A 115 -24.53 -6.57 -4.80
N ALA A 116 -23.25 -6.36 -5.07
CA ALA A 116 -22.32 -5.64 -4.21
C ALA A 116 -22.68 -4.16 -4.01
N GLN A 117 -23.66 -3.60 -4.73
CA GLN A 117 -24.17 -2.26 -4.44
C GLN A 117 -24.89 -2.16 -3.08
N ASP A 118 -25.31 -3.31 -2.52
CA ASP A 118 -25.92 -3.40 -1.20
C ASP A 118 -24.90 -3.88 -0.15
N SER A 119 -24.86 -3.21 1.00
CA SER A 119 -23.88 -3.49 2.06
C SER A 119 -23.95 -4.89 2.64
N HIS A 120 -25.14 -5.51 2.72
CA HIS A 120 -25.28 -6.87 3.23
C HIS A 120 -24.68 -7.89 2.26
N ASN A 121 -24.85 -7.65 0.95
CA ASN A 121 -24.27 -8.51 -0.07
C ASN A 121 -22.75 -8.35 -0.15
N GLN A 122 -22.22 -7.15 0.09
CA GLN A 122 -20.77 -6.92 0.16
C GLN A 122 -20.12 -7.83 1.20
N ALA A 123 -20.62 -7.80 2.45
CA ALA A 123 -20.14 -8.68 3.52
C ALA A 123 -20.36 -10.16 3.20
N GLY A 124 -21.48 -10.49 2.56
CA GLY A 124 -21.78 -11.85 2.10
C GLY A 124 -20.77 -12.37 1.06
N ILE A 125 -20.36 -11.56 0.09
CA ILE A 125 -19.37 -11.94 -0.93
C ILE A 125 -18.02 -12.24 -0.28
N THR A 126 -17.56 -11.38 0.64
CA THR A 126 -16.29 -11.56 1.34
C THR A 126 -16.31 -12.79 2.25
N SER A 127 -17.37 -12.94 3.06
CA SER A 127 -17.53 -14.06 4.01
C SER A 127 -17.59 -15.42 3.32
N ASN A 128 -18.08 -15.48 2.07
CA ASN A 128 -18.10 -16.69 1.25
C ASN A 128 -16.79 -16.91 0.45
N ARG A 129 -15.67 -16.33 0.89
CA ARG A 129 -14.34 -16.44 0.24
C ARG A 129 -14.35 -15.98 -1.22
N GLY A 130 -15.16 -14.96 -1.54
CA GLY A 130 -15.28 -14.44 -2.91
C GLY A 130 -14.10 -13.59 -3.38
N VAL A 131 -13.29 -13.08 -2.45
CA VAL A 131 -12.16 -12.18 -2.75
C VAL A 131 -11.16 -12.83 -3.70
N GLU A 132 -10.66 -14.03 -3.38
CA GLU A 132 -9.59 -14.67 -4.14
C GLU A 132 -9.99 -15.04 -5.59
N PRO A 133 -11.18 -15.65 -5.86
CA PRO A 133 -11.66 -15.83 -7.23
C PRO A 133 -11.76 -14.52 -8.03
N LEU A 134 -12.23 -13.44 -7.41
CA LEU A 134 -12.34 -12.14 -8.07
C LEU A 134 -10.96 -11.54 -8.35
N LEU A 135 -9.99 -11.70 -7.44
CA LEU A 135 -8.60 -11.28 -7.65
C LEU A 135 -7.95 -12.03 -8.82
N ASN A 136 -8.29 -13.30 -9.03
CA ASN A 136 -7.81 -14.07 -10.19
C ASN A 136 -8.39 -13.55 -11.53
N LEU A 137 -9.59 -12.97 -11.51
CA LEU A 137 -10.17 -12.34 -12.71
C LEU A 137 -9.50 -11.00 -13.05
N LEU A 138 -9.05 -10.23 -12.06
CA LEU A 138 -8.31 -8.98 -12.29
C LEU A 138 -7.00 -9.18 -13.06
N ILE A 139 -6.37 -10.35 -12.92
CA ILE A 139 -5.11 -10.68 -13.60
C ILE A 139 -5.31 -11.52 -14.88
N SER A 140 -6.56 -11.72 -15.31
CA SER A 140 -6.86 -12.44 -16.54
C SER A 140 -6.53 -11.59 -17.77
N ASN A 141 -6.28 -12.23 -18.92
CA ASN A 141 -6.06 -11.54 -20.20
C ASN A 141 -7.38 -11.09 -20.88
N ASN A 142 -8.49 -11.05 -20.15
CA ASN A 142 -9.79 -10.67 -20.69
C ASN A 142 -10.24 -9.34 -20.08
N ALA A 143 -10.25 -8.30 -20.90
CA ALA A 143 -10.60 -6.94 -20.50
C ALA A 143 -11.99 -6.84 -19.83
N LEU A 144 -12.97 -7.67 -20.24
CA LEU A 144 -14.31 -7.68 -19.62
C LEU A 144 -14.29 -8.32 -18.23
N LEU A 145 -13.55 -9.40 -18.04
CA LEU A 145 -13.37 -10.03 -16.73
C LEU A 145 -12.64 -9.10 -15.76
N GLN A 146 -11.59 -8.43 -16.24
CA GLN A 146 -10.89 -7.41 -15.48
C GLN A 146 -11.83 -6.26 -15.06
N CYS A 147 -12.63 -5.74 -16.00
CA CYS A 147 -13.57 -4.65 -15.73
C CYS A 147 -14.64 -5.04 -14.73
N ASN A 148 -15.24 -6.22 -14.88
CA ASN A 148 -16.28 -6.71 -13.96
C ASN A 148 -15.69 -6.98 -12.56
N ALA A 149 -14.49 -7.55 -12.48
CA ALA A 149 -13.83 -7.78 -11.19
C ALA A 149 -13.47 -6.45 -10.50
N ALA A 150 -12.93 -5.47 -11.24
CA ALA A 150 -12.63 -4.13 -10.71
C ALA A 150 -13.90 -3.43 -10.21
N PHE A 151 -15.02 -3.58 -10.94
CA PHE A 151 -16.32 -3.06 -10.54
C PHE A 151 -16.84 -3.70 -9.25
N VAL A 152 -16.62 -5.00 -9.04
CA VAL A 152 -16.95 -5.67 -7.77
C VAL A 152 -16.10 -5.09 -6.63
N PHE A 153 -14.77 -4.99 -6.81
CA PHE A 153 -13.87 -4.44 -5.79
C PHE A 153 -14.17 -3.00 -5.42
N TYR A 154 -14.56 -2.17 -6.40
CA TYR A 154 -15.03 -0.82 -6.15
C TYR A 154 -16.13 -0.78 -5.08
N TYR A 155 -17.12 -1.68 -5.14
CA TYR A 155 -18.17 -1.74 -4.11
C TYR A 155 -17.75 -2.49 -2.84
N LEU A 156 -16.95 -3.55 -2.93
CA LEU A 156 -16.50 -4.26 -1.73
C LEU A 156 -15.65 -3.37 -0.82
N ALA A 157 -14.83 -2.49 -1.41
CA ALA A 157 -13.98 -1.54 -0.70
C ALA A 157 -14.78 -0.45 0.05
N ASP A 158 -16.06 -0.25 -0.28
CA ASP A 158 -16.93 0.73 0.40
C ASP A 158 -17.26 0.32 1.85
N ASN A 159 -17.25 -0.98 2.12
CA ASN A 159 -17.53 -1.54 3.44
C ASN A 159 -16.25 -1.87 4.19
N GLU A 160 -16.11 -1.22 5.35
CA GLU A 160 -14.98 -1.33 6.28
C GLU A 160 -14.72 -2.77 6.73
N ASP A 161 -15.76 -3.60 6.91
CA ASP A 161 -15.63 -4.99 7.36
C ASP A 161 -14.89 -5.86 6.32
N ASN A 162 -14.91 -5.47 5.04
CA ASN A 162 -14.24 -6.21 3.97
C ASN A 162 -12.77 -5.85 3.82
N VAL A 163 -12.35 -4.67 4.30
CA VAL A 163 -11.02 -4.10 4.02
C VAL A 163 -9.93 -5.09 4.43
N ALA A 164 -10.02 -5.63 5.64
CA ALA A 164 -9.01 -6.56 6.14
C ALA A 164 -8.88 -7.80 5.26
N ASP A 165 -9.98 -8.38 4.78
CA ASP A 165 -9.94 -9.59 3.95
C ASP A 165 -9.46 -9.30 2.52
N ILE A 166 -9.79 -8.12 1.97
CA ILE A 166 -9.24 -7.63 0.69
C ILE A 166 -7.72 -7.48 0.80
N ILE A 167 -7.22 -6.84 1.86
CA ILE A 167 -5.78 -6.63 2.06
C ILE A 167 -5.06 -7.97 2.29
N LYS A 168 -5.58 -8.84 3.16
CA LYS A 168 -4.99 -10.17 3.45
C LYS A 168 -4.81 -11.02 2.20
N ALA A 169 -5.79 -10.98 1.28
CA ALA A 169 -5.74 -11.72 0.02
C ALA A 169 -4.76 -11.14 -1.02
N GLY A 170 -4.11 -10.01 -0.73
CA GLY A 170 -3.23 -9.30 -1.66
C GLY A 170 -4.02 -8.50 -2.70
N GLY A 171 -5.17 -7.96 -2.31
CA GLY A 171 -6.03 -7.16 -3.18
C GLY A 171 -5.41 -5.82 -3.56
N PHE A 172 -4.73 -5.16 -2.61
CA PHE A 172 -4.00 -3.91 -2.87
C PHE A 172 -2.99 -4.06 -4.02
N GLN A 173 -2.12 -5.07 -3.94
CA GLN A 173 -1.06 -5.32 -4.92
C GLN A 173 -1.64 -5.60 -6.30
N ARG A 174 -2.74 -6.36 -6.39
CA ARG A 174 -3.38 -6.70 -7.67
C ARG A 174 -4.14 -5.53 -8.28
N LEU A 175 -4.79 -4.71 -7.46
CA LEU A 175 -5.45 -3.48 -7.92
C LEU A 175 -4.44 -2.45 -8.40
N LYS A 176 -3.30 -2.29 -7.70
CA LYS A 176 -2.23 -1.37 -8.09
C LYS A 176 -1.44 -1.85 -9.31
N ALA A 177 -1.10 -3.14 -9.36
CA ALA A 177 -0.31 -3.71 -10.45
C ALA A 177 -1.12 -4.07 -11.70
N GLY A 178 -2.45 -4.04 -11.63
CA GLY A 178 -3.33 -4.49 -12.70
C GLY A 178 -3.01 -3.78 -14.02
N CYS A 179 -2.52 -4.54 -15.00
CA CYS A 179 -2.34 -4.07 -16.36
C CYS A 179 -3.71 -4.00 -17.05
N PHE A 180 -4.53 -3.04 -16.63
CA PHE A 180 -5.88 -2.87 -17.16
C PHE A 180 -5.81 -2.32 -18.59
N GLU A 181 -6.24 -3.13 -19.56
CA GLU A 181 -6.36 -2.69 -20.96
C GLU A 181 -7.48 -1.65 -21.09
N ASN A 182 -8.56 -1.83 -20.34
CA ASN A 182 -9.75 -0.98 -20.35
C ASN A 182 -9.62 0.20 -19.36
N GLU A 183 -9.87 1.42 -19.84
CA GLU A 183 -9.87 2.64 -19.01
C GLU A 183 -10.90 2.58 -17.88
N GLN A 184 -12.09 2.02 -18.12
CA GLN A 184 -13.12 1.84 -17.10
C GLN A 184 -12.64 0.93 -15.97
N ALA A 185 -11.91 -0.13 -16.29
CA ALA A 185 -11.36 -1.04 -15.30
C ALA A 185 -10.29 -0.35 -14.44
N ARG A 186 -9.45 0.49 -15.08
CA ARG A 186 -8.43 1.30 -14.41
C ARG A 186 -9.05 2.32 -13.45
N GLU A 187 -10.11 3.01 -13.89
CA GLU A 187 -10.83 3.97 -13.04
C GLU A 187 -11.52 3.28 -11.87
N CYS A 188 -12.17 2.13 -12.09
CA CYS A 188 -12.78 1.36 -11.01
C CYS A 188 -11.74 0.85 -10.00
N ALA A 189 -10.57 0.40 -10.46
CA ALA A 189 -9.49 -0.02 -9.59
C ALA A 189 -8.92 1.15 -8.77
N ALA A 190 -8.71 2.32 -9.39
CA ALA A 190 -8.25 3.52 -8.70
C ALA A 190 -9.24 3.95 -7.60
N LYS A 191 -10.55 4.03 -7.92
CA LYS A 191 -11.58 4.35 -6.93
C LYS A 191 -11.70 3.30 -5.82
N ALA A 192 -11.45 2.03 -6.12
CA ALA A 192 -11.39 1.00 -5.09
C ALA A 192 -10.22 1.25 -4.13
N LEU A 193 -9.04 1.65 -4.63
CA LEU A 193 -7.89 1.99 -3.80
C LEU A 193 -8.13 3.24 -2.94
N GLU A 194 -8.74 4.30 -3.49
CA GLU A 194 -9.15 5.49 -2.73
C GLU A 194 -10.10 5.13 -1.58
N ARG A 195 -11.11 4.30 -1.84
CA ARG A 195 -12.04 3.82 -0.81
C ARG A 195 -11.33 3.00 0.27
N LEU A 196 -10.36 2.16 -0.11
CA LEU A 196 -9.57 1.43 0.87
C LEU A 196 -8.81 2.42 1.77
N GLU A 197 -8.09 3.40 1.19
CA GLU A 197 -7.36 4.44 1.93
C GLU A 197 -8.25 5.18 2.94
N GLU A 198 -9.45 5.62 2.56
CA GLU A 198 -10.40 6.29 3.46
C GLU A 198 -10.81 5.44 4.68
N LYS A 199 -10.72 4.11 4.58
CA LYS A 199 -11.08 3.16 5.65
C LYS A 199 -9.87 2.62 6.42
N MET A 200 -8.64 3.06 6.12
CA MET A 200 -7.41 2.61 6.80
C MET A 200 -7.17 3.27 8.17
N GLN A 201 -8.22 3.37 8.99
CA GLN A 201 -8.16 4.05 10.29
C GLN A 201 -8.89 3.27 11.38
N GLY A 202 -8.69 3.68 12.64
CA GLY A 202 -9.43 3.14 13.78
C GLY A 202 -9.28 1.63 13.95
N ARG A 203 -10.39 0.90 13.92
CA ARG A 203 -10.41 -0.56 14.17
C ARG A 203 -9.77 -1.36 13.04
N VAL A 204 -9.88 -0.92 11.78
CA VAL A 204 -9.26 -1.58 10.63
C VAL A 204 -7.75 -1.53 10.75
N LEU A 205 -7.21 -0.33 11.02
CA LEU A 205 -5.77 -0.14 11.16
C LEU A 205 -5.20 -1.03 12.29
N LYS A 206 -5.84 -1.05 13.47
CA LYS A 206 -5.42 -1.92 14.58
C LYS A 206 -5.41 -3.39 14.20
N HIS A 207 -6.44 -3.86 13.49
CA HIS A 207 -6.52 -5.24 13.03
C HIS A 207 -5.46 -5.57 11.97
N LEU A 208 -5.18 -4.65 11.05
CA LEU A 208 -4.13 -4.82 10.05
C LEU A 208 -2.74 -4.83 10.69
N ILE A 209 -2.45 -3.98 11.69
CA ILE A 209 -1.19 -4.05 12.44
C ILE A 209 -1.04 -5.42 13.12
N TYR A 210 -2.11 -5.91 13.77
CA TYR A 210 -2.09 -7.26 14.35
C TYR A 210 -1.77 -8.34 13.29
N LEU A 211 -2.38 -8.26 12.11
CA LEU A 211 -2.10 -9.21 11.03
C LEU A 211 -0.68 -9.09 10.48
N MET A 212 -0.16 -7.87 10.38
CA MET A 212 1.22 -7.62 9.97
C MET A 212 2.22 -8.29 10.91
N CYS A 213 1.98 -8.25 12.23
CA CYS A 213 2.89 -8.82 13.22
C CYS A 213 2.72 -10.33 13.42
N PHE A 214 1.50 -10.88 13.28
CA PHE A 214 1.19 -12.22 13.77
C PHE A 214 0.60 -13.19 12.72
N ALA A 215 0.30 -12.75 11.51
CA ALA A 215 -0.25 -13.65 10.47
C ALA A 215 0.84 -14.52 9.83
N GLU A 216 0.43 -15.39 8.90
CA GLU A 216 1.37 -16.13 8.05
C GLU A 216 2.17 -15.19 7.14
N GLU A 217 3.39 -15.60 6.77
CA GLU A 217 4.35 -14.76 6.06
C GLU A 217 3.75 -14.11 4.79
N GLY A 218 2.96 -14.85 4.00
CA GLY A 218 2.28 -14.32 2.82
C GLY A 218 1.32 -13.16 3.14
N VAL A 219 0.58 -13.26 4.24
CA VAL A 219 -0.35 -12.23 4.70
C VAL A 219 0.40 -11.04 5.27
N GLN A 220 1.42 -11.26 6.11
CA GLN A 220 2.24 -10.19 6.68
C GLN A 220 2.79 -9.28 5.58
N ARG A 221 3.31 -9.88 4.50
CA ARG A 221 3.83 -9.19 3.32
C ARG A 221 2.76 -8.36 2.62
N HIS A 222 1.59 -8.94 2.35
CA HIS A 222 0.50 -8.21 1.69
C HIS A 222 0.05 -6.99 2.53
N VAL A 223 -0.02 -7.17 3.85
CA VAL A 223 -0.45 -6.12 4.77
C VAL A 223 0.60 -5.03 4.89
N ALA A 224 1.88 -5.36 5.11
CA ALA A 224 2.96 -4.37 5.23
C ALA A 224 3.05 -3.46 4.00
N ILE A 225 3.02 -4.06 2.80
CA ILE A 225 3.01 -3.30 1.54
C ILE A 225 1.75 -2.43 1.44
N ALA A 226 0.56 -2.94 1.79
CA ALA A 226 -0.66 -2.14 1.71
C ALA A 226 -0.65 -0.94 2.67
N LEU A 227 -0.20 -1.15 3.92
CA LEU A 227 -0.08 -0.10 4.92
C LEU A 227 0.90 1.00 4.47
N ALA A 228 1.97 0.65 3.74
CA ALA A 228 2.97 1.62 3.27
C ALA A 228 2.39 2.62 2.26
N TYR A 229 1.34 2.23 1.54
CA TYR A 229 0.69 3.09 0.55
C TYR A 229 -0.55 3.79 1.09
N LEU A 230 -1.43 3.04 1.75
CA LEU A 230 -2.79 3.46 2.07
C LEU A 230 -2.93 4.12 3.46
N CYS A 231 -1.91 4.09 4.31
CA CYS A 231 -1.99 4.75 5.62
C CYS A 231 -1.56 6.22 5.56
N SER A 232 -2.05 6.96 6.56
CA SER A 232 -1.65 8.34 6.80
C SER A 232 -0.19 8.39 7.28
N PRO A 233 0.59 9.43 6.89
CA PRO A 233 1.94 9.63 7.39
C PRO A 233 2.05 9.66 8.92
N HIS A 234 0.99 10.10 9.61
CA HIS A 234 0.92 10.13 11.07
C HIS A 234 0.98 8.73 11.71
N ASP A 235 0.49 7.71 11.01
CA ASP A 235 0.47 6.33 11.50
C ASP A 235 1.76 5.56 11.17
N HIS A 236 2.59 6.08 10.26
CA HIS A 236 3.79 5.38 9.78
C HIS A 236 4.79 5.07 10.90
N LYS A 237 4.96 5.96 11.87
CA LYS A 237 5.84 5.68 13.03
C LYS A 237 5.34 4.44 13.79
N THR A 238 4.06 4.44 14.15
CA THR A 238 3.44 3.30 14.84
C THR A 238 3.57 2.01 14.03
N ILE A 239 3.29 2.06 12.73
CA ILE A 239 3.30 0.87 11.87
C ILE A 239 4.72 0.35 11.62
N PHE A 240 5.61 1.21 11.12
CA PHE A 240 6.89 0.78 10.56
C PHE A 240 8.04 0.79 11.57
N ILE A 241 7.96 1.64 12.61
CA ILE A 241 8.98 1.73 13.66
C ILE A 241 8.53 0.92 14.88
N ASP A 242 7.37 1.25 15.46
CA ASP A 242 6.96 0.66 16.75
C ASP A 242 6.46 -0.80 16.62
N ASN A 243 6.03 -1.22 15.41
CA ASN A 243 5.51 -2.56 15.13
C ASN A 243 6.34 -3.32 14.07
N ASN A 244 7.60 -2.92 13.87
CA ASN A 244 8.59 -3.60 13.02
C ASN A 244 8.15 -3.80 11.56
N GLY A 245 7.24 -2.97 11.04
CA GLY A 245 6.84 -3.02 9.63
C GLY A 245 8.02 -2.79 8.67
N LEU A 246 9.01 -1.98 9.07
CA LEU A 246 10.19 -1.71 8.25
C LEU A 246 11.07 -2.97 8.13
N GLU A 247 11.30 -3.69 9.23
CA GLU A 247 12.06 -4.95 9.24
C GLU A 247 11.41 -6.00 8.33
N LEU A 248 10.07 -6.06 8.31
CA LEU A 248 9.34 -6.95 7.40
C LEU A 248 9.57 -6.59 5.93
N LEU A 249 9.54 -5.30 5.58
CA LEU A 249 9.81 -4.86 4.21
C LEU A 249 11.27 -5.07 3.79
N MET A 250 12.22 -4.89 4.71
CA MET A 250 13.64 -5.14 4.45
C MET A 250 13.95 -6.63 4.32
N GLY A 251 13.41 -7.47 5.22
CA GLY A 251 13.57 -8.92 5.17
C GLY A 251 13.03 -9.54 3.87
N LEU A 252 12.03 -8.90 3.23
CA LEU A 252 11.54 -9.31 1.90
C LEU A 252 12.59 -9.15 0.80
N LEU A 253 13.44 -8.13 0.89
CA LEU A 253 14.50 -7.88 -0.09
C LEU A 253 15.62 -8.91 0.04
N GLU A 254 15.94 -9.30 1.27
CA GLU A 254 17.02 -10.24 1.59
C GLU A 254 16.64 -11.71 1.36
N SER A 255 15.36 -12.06 1.50
CA SER A 255 14.92 -13.45 1.41
C SER A 255 15.20 -14.06 0.01
N PRO A 256 15.93 -15.19 -0.08
CA PRO A 256 16.24 -15.83 -1.36
C PRO A 256 15.01 -16.50 -2.00
N ASP A 257 14.01 -16.86 -1.19
CA ASP A 257 12.82 -17.61 -1.62
C ASP A 257 11.71 -16.71 -2.20
N VAL A 258 11.87 -15.38 -2.08
CA VAL A 258 10.87 -14.40 -2.53
C VAL A 258 11.04 -14.11 -4.02
N LYS A 259 9.93 -14.20 -4.76
CA LYS A 259 9.90 -13.90 -6.21
C LYS A 259 10.35 -12.47 -6.48
N GLN A 260 11.10 -12.25 -7.56
CA GLN A 260 11.60 -10.93 -7.95
C GLN A 260 10.53 -9.84 -7.96
N LYS A 261 9.30 -10.16 -8.40
CA LYS A 261 8.16 -9.22 -8.38
C LYS A 261 7.84 -8.73 -6.97
N GLN A 262 7.82 -9.62 -5.98
CA GLN A 262 7.53 -9.27 -4.59
C GLN A 262 8.66 -8.43 -3.96
N LYS A 263 9.92 -8.68 -4.34
CA LYS A 263 11.05 -7.81 -3.97
C LYS A 263 10.88 -6.40 -4.55
N GLY A 264 10.46 -6.31 -5.82
CA GLY A 264 10.12 -5.04 -6.46
C GLY A 264 8.98 -4.31 -5.75
N ASP A 265 7.93 -5.02 -5.33
CA ASP A 265 6.81 -4.44 -4.58
C ASP A 265 7.26 -3.92 -3.20
N ALA A 266 8.13 -4.63 -2.49
CA ALA A 266 8.70 -4.21 -1.21
C ALA A 266 9.61 -2.99 -1.36
N SER A 267 10.49 -3.00 -2.36
CA SER A 267 11.34 -1.85 -2.69
C SER A 267 10.49 -0.61 -3.03
N ALA A 268 9.46 -0.77 -3.86
CA ALA A 268 8.56 0.32 -4.20
C ALA A 268 7.76 0.83 -2.99
N ALA A 269 7.48 -0.03 -2.00
CA ALA A 269 6.84 0.38 -0.75
C ALA A 269 7.81 1.20 0.12
N LEU A 270 9.05 0.77 0.26
CA LEU A 270 10.09 1.50 1.02
C LEU A 270 10.38 2.86 0.39
N TYR A 271 10.54 2.93 -0.93
CA TYR A 271 10.70 4.19 -1.65
C TYR A 271 9.50 5.13 -1.42
N HIS A 272 8.27 4.60 -1.50
CA HIS A 272 7.07 5.39 -1.25
C HIS A 272 7.01 5.94 0.18
N LEU A 273 7.41 5.14 1.17
CA LEU A 273 7.54 5.59 2.57
C LEU A 273 8.58 6.69 2.71
N ALA A 274 9.75 6.53 2.09
CA ALA A 274 10.81 7.54 2.11
C ALA A 274 10.32 8.88 1.54
N VAL A 275 9.71 8.87 0.34
CA VAL A 275 9.17 10.08 -0.30
C VAL A 275 8.10 10.74 0.57
N LYS A 276 7.15 9.95 1.11
CA LYS A 276 6.12 10.49 2.01
C LYS A 276 6.75 11.10 3.27
N ALA A 277 7.74 10.46 3.87
CA ALA A 277 8.44 10.97 5.05
C ALA A 277 9.14 12.31 4.75
N SER A 278 9.88 12.42 3.63
CA SER A 278 10.56 13.65 3.24
C SER A 278 9.58 14.81 3.00
N SER A 279 8.45 14.53 2.35
CA SER A 279 7.40 15.54 2.13
C SER A 279 6.76 16.02 3.44
N PHE A 280 6.61 15.12 4.42
CA PHE A 280 6.01 15.42 5.71
C PHE A 280 6.98 16.20 6.62
N VAL A 281 8.26 15.83 6.65
CA VAL A 281 9.32 16.57 7.34
C VAL A 281 9.45 17.99 6.80
N SER A 282 9.40 18.15 5.47
CA SER A 282 9.42 19.48 4.83
C SER A 282 8.26 20.40 5.25
N LEU A 283 7.12 19.83 5.67
CA LEU A 283 5.92 20.58 6.06
C LEU A 283 5.89 20.96 7.55
N ILE A 284 6.59 20.22 8.41
CA ILE A 284 6.51 20.43 9.87
C ILE A 284 7.52 21.47 10.35
N GLY A 285 8.50 21.84 9.53
CA GLY A 285 9.62 22.69 9.96
C GLY A 285 10.41 22.04 11.10
N ASP A 286 11.47 22.70 11.55
CA ASP A 286 12.44 22.23 12.57
C ASP A 286 11.86 21.91 13.97
N GLY A 287 10.56 21.64 14.13
CA GLY A 287 9.88 21.42 15.41
C GLY A 287 10.24 20.12 16.14
N ASP A 288 10.85 19.15 15.46
CA ASP A 288 11.39 17.92 16.05
C ASP A 288 12.93 17.90 16.06
N ALA A 289 13.55 19.07 15.84
CA ALA A 289 14.99 19.20 15.95
C ALA A 289 15.41 18.91 17.40
N ALA A 290 16.39 18.00 17.55
CA ALA A 290 17.19 17.95 18.77
C ALA A 290 17.56 19.38 19.18
N PRO A 291 17.43 19.75 20.48
CA PRO A 291 17.74 21.09 20.92
C PRO A 291 19.14 21.46 20.42
N PRO A 292 19.31 22.68 19.85
CA PRO A 292 20.61 23.10 19.35
C PRO A 292 21.63 22.91 20.48
N SER A 293 22.80 22.38 20.14
CA SER A 293 23.86 22.14 21.12
C SER A 293 24.03 23.40 21.97
N PRO A 294 24.10 23.29 23.31
CA PRO A 294 24.10 24.44 24.22
C PRO A 294 25.32 25.36 24.07
N ILE A 295 26.23 25.05 23.14
CA ILE A 295 27.45 25.78 22.84
C ILE A 295 27.23 26.55 21.53
N PRO A 296 27.57 27.85 21.46
CA PRO A 296 27.54 28.59 20.22
C PRO A 296 28.38 27.90 19.15
N GLN A 297 27.74 27.40 18.09
CA GLN A 297 28.43 26.96 16.89
C GLN A 297 29.06 28.20 16.25
N MET A 298 30.34 28.46 16.53
CA MET A 298 31.09 29.54 15.90
C MET A 298 31.83 28.99 14.69
N TYR A 299 31.28 29.28 13.52
CA TYR A 299 31.92 29.00 12.25
C TYR A 299 32.91 30.12 11.95
N PHE A 300 34.16 29.76 11.69
CA PHE A 300 35.17 30.72 11.26
C PHE A 300 34.86 31.27 9.87
N GLY A 301 34.02 30.58 9.09
CA GLY A 301 33.52 31.04 7.79
C GLY A 301 34.56 31.05 6.67
N GLU A 302 35.80 30.68 6.97
CA GLU A 302 36.94 30.76 6.05
C GLU A 302 37.54 29.35 5.86
N GLU A 303 37.37 28.78 4.66
CA GLU A 303 37.95 27.47 4.27
C GLU A 303 39.48 27.45 4.39
N GLU A 304 40.13 28.62 4.39
CA GLU A 304 41.58 28.80 4.45
C GLU A 304 42.23 28.25 5.73
N TYR A 305 41.48 28.12 6.83
CA TYR A 305 41.99 27.56 8.09
C TYR A 305 41.81 26.05 8.24
N VAL A 306 41.10 25.40 7.30
CA VAL A 306 40.93 23.95 7.32
C VAL A 306 42.25 23.28 6.92
N ASN A 307 42.75 22.36 7.76
CA ASN A 307 44.03 21.68 7.57
C ASN A 307 45.22 22.64 7.36
N ASN A 308 45.21 23.79 8.03
CA ASN A 308 46.26 24.78 7.94
C ASN A 308 47.19 24.70 9.17
N PRO A 309 48.52 24.57 8.98
CA PRO A 309 49.48 24.59 10.10
C PRO A 309 49.48 25.92 10.87
N MET A 310 49.07 27.02 10.25
CA MET A 310 49.07 28.36 10.84
C MET A 310 48.08 28.43 12.00
N PHE A 311 48.61 28.71 13.20
CA PHE A 311 47.88 28.74 14.48
C PHE A 311 47.32 27.39 14.99
N SER A 312 47.59 26.28 14.29
CA SER A 312 47.20 24.96 14.76
C SER A 312 47.80 24.63 16.13
N ASP A 313 46.96 24.19 17.06
CA ASP A 313 47.33 23.83 18.43
C ASP A 313 47.12 22.33 18.72
N VAL A 314 46.66 21.57 17.71
CA VAL A 314 46.53 20.12 17.74
C VAL A 314 46.76 19.51 16.35
N THR A 315 47.39 18.34 16.33
CA THR A 315 47.62 17.50 15.14
C THR A 315 46.83 16.21 15.28
N LEU A 316 46.01 15.91 14.28
CA LEU A 316 45.21 14.69 14.22
C LEU A 316 45.86 13.73 13.22
N LEU A 317 46.25 12.55 13.68
CA LEU A 317 46.76 11.49 12.82
C LEU A 317 45.58 10.64 12.35
N VAL A 318 45.21 10.77 11.08
CA VAL A 318 44.10 10.02 10.48
C VAL A 318 44.63 8.73 9.88
N GLU A 319 44.33 7.62 10.54
CA GLU A 319 44.58 6.26 10.08
C GLU A 319 43.31 5.73 9.40
N GLY A 320 43.38 5.56 8.07
CA GLY A 320 42.27 5.01 7.29
C GLY A 320 42.00 3.53 7.61
N GLU A 321 40.91 2.98 7.06
CA GLU A 321 40.59 1.56 7.19
C GLU A 321 41.77 0.67 6.76
N ALA A 322 42.04 -0.38 7.56
CA ALA A 322 43.22 -1.24 7.50
C ALA A 322 43.27 -2.20 6.29
N SER A 323 42.98 -1.70 5.08
CA SER A 323 42.83 -2.50 3.86
C SER A 323 44.13 -2.66 3.05
N THR A 324 45.22 -1.98 3.43
CA THR A 324 46.51 -2.10 2.74
C THR A 324 47.67 -2.06 3.73
N ALA A 325 48.64 -2.98 3.58
CA ALA A 325 49.73 -3.29 4.51
C ALA A 325 50.78 -2.17 4.75
N ILE A 326 50.42 -0.91 4.55
CA ILE A 326 51.28 0.25 4.80
C ILE A 326 50.40 1.33 5.45
N ILE A 327 50.38 1.38 6.79
CA ILE A 327 49.70 2.41 7.58
C ILE A 327 50.60 3.65 7.59
N PHE A 328 50.54 4.49 6.55
CA PHE A 328 51.02 5.87 6.66
C PHE A 328 49.81 6.72 7.05
N GLY A 329 49.63 6.97 8.35
CA GLY A 329 48.65 7.93 8.84
C GLY A 329 48.93 9.32 8.27
N ARG A 330 47.89 10.04 7.87
CA ARG A 330 48.01 11.42 7.36
C ARG A 330 47.80 12.41 8.50
N ILE A 331 48.61 13.47 8.53
CA ILE A 331 48.51 14.51 9.55
C ILE A 331 47.49 15.56 9.09
N PHE A 332 46.54 15.87 9.95
CA PHE A 332 45.59 16.96 9.81
C PHE A 332 45.86 18.03 10.87
N TYR A 333 46.09 19.26 10.44
CA TYR A 333 46.29 20.40 11.35
C TYR A 333 44.95 21.01 11.73
N ALA A 334 44.66 21.08 13.03
CA ALA A 334 43.38 21.58 13.51
C ALA A 334 43.54 22.57 14.68
N HIS A 335 42.45 23.26 14.97
CA HIS A 335 42.31 24.17 16.10
C HIS A 335 41.37 23.54 17.12
N ARG A 336 41.85 23.32 18.36
CA ARG A 336 41.07 22.72 19.45
C ARG A 336 39.76 23.44 19.66
N TYR A 337 39.77 24.77 19.53
CA TYR A 337 38.58 25.59 19.69
C TYR A 337 37.45 25.20 18.70
N CYS A 338 37.78 24.93 17.42
CA CYS A 338 36.79 24.47 16.44
C CYS A 338 36.22 23.09 16.82
N LEU A 339 37.09 22.19 17.29
CA LEU A 339 36.75 20.80 17.61
C LEU A 339 35.82 20.69 18.84
N LEU A 340 35.83 21.67 19.74
CA LEU A 340 34.94 21.70 20.92
C LEU A 340 33.44 21.80 20.56
N SER A 341 33.11 22.06 19.30
CA SER A 341 31.74 21.94 18.77
C SER A 341 31.19 20.51 18.79
N SER A 342 32.07 19.50 18.84
CA SER A 342 31.71 18.09 19.01
C SER A 342 31.95 17.64 20.45
N ASP A 343 30.95 17.03 21.05
CA ASP A 343 31.04 16.43 22.37
C ASP A 343 32.10 15.29 22.42
N ILE A 344 32.26 14.56 21.32
CA ILE A 344 33.24 13.47 21.21
C ILE A 344 34.65 14.03 21.23
N PHE A 345 34.96 15.07 20.47
CA PHE A 345 36.26 15.72 20.54
C PHE A 345 36.51 16.32 21.93
N ARG A 346 35.50 16.92 22.59
CA ARG A 346 35.64 17.41 23.97
C ARG A 346 36.06 16.29 24.93
N THR A 347 35.38 15.14 24.88
CA THR A 347 35.75 14.00 25.72
C THR A 347 37.15 13.45 25.39
N MET A 348 37.60 13.52 24.13
CA MET A 348 38.97 13.17 23.76
C MET A 348 40.02 14.12 24.36
N PHE A 349 39.66 15.38 24.61
CA PHE A 349 40.54 16.38 25.22
C PHE A 349 40.49 16.38 26.76
N ASP A 350 39.38 15.95 27.35
CA ASP A 350 39.22 15.86 28.81
C ASP A 350 40.25 14.86 29.39
N GLY A 351 41.16 15.38 30.23
CA GLY A 351 42.25 14.60 30.84
C GLY A 351 43.55 14.54 30.04
N ARG A 352 43.60 15.07 28.81
CA ARG A 352 44.80 15.10 27.94
C ARG A 352 45.33 16.51 27.71
N ILE A 353 45.33 17.34 28.75
CA ILE A 353 45.84 18.71 28.71
C ILE A 353 47.34 18.70 28.36
N GLY A 354 47.66 18.89 27.06
CA GLY A 354 49.04 18.98 26.56
C GLY A 354 49.45 17.95 25.50
N SER A 355 48.63 16.94 25.21
CA SER A 355 48.91 15.99 24.13
C SER A 355 48.68 16.67 22.77
N LYS A 356 49.70 16.69 21.90
CA LYS A 356 49.59 17.30 20.58
C LYS A 356 48.99 16.36 19.54
N ASP A 357 49.20 15.06 19.69
CA ASP A 357 48.82 14.05 18.70
C ASP A 357 47.60 13.23 19.16
N ILE A 358 46.55 13.24 18.34
CA ILE A 358 45.36 12.40 18.52
C ILE A 358 45.24 11.49 17.31
N VAL A 359 45.11 10.18 17.56
CA VAL A 359 44.90 9.21 16.48
C VAL A 359 43.40 9.05 16.21
N ILE A 360 43.01 9.27 14.97
CA ILE A 360 41.67 9.05 14.45
C ILE A 360 41.71 7.78 13.61
N THR A 361 40.90 6.78 13.96
CA THR A 361 40.87 5.47 13.31
C THR A 361 39.51 5.22 12.66
N ASN A 362 39.47 4.35 11.64
CA ASN A 362 38.25 3.87 10.99
C ASN A 362 37.45 4.95 10.24
N ILE A 363 38.14 5.97 9.72
CA ILE A 363 37.52 7.00 8.86
C ILE A 363 38.42 7.23 7.66
N LYS A 364 37.85 7.20 6.45
CA LYS A 364 38.56 7.54 5.22
C LYS A 364 38.99 9.01 5.26
N TRP A 365 40.16 9.33 4.70
CA TRP A 365 40.68 10.70 4.68
C TRP A 365 39.67 11.70 4.10
N ASP A 366 39.05 11.37 2.97
CA ASP A 366 38.13 12.29 2.27
C ASP A 366 36.87 12.56 3.11
N VAL A 367 36.39 11.56 3.86
CA VAL A 367 35.25 11.68 4.78
C VAL A 367 35.62 12.55 5.98
N PHE A 368 36.80 12.30 6.56
CA PHE A 368 37.31 13.07 7.69
C PHE A 368 37.52 14.54 7.32
N GLU A 369 38.05 14.81 6.13
CA GLU A 369 38.25 16.16 5.63
C GLU A 369 36.92 16.91 5.46
N LEU A 370 35.89 16.28 4.88
CA LEU A 370 34.55 16.86 4.76
C LEU A 370 33.91 17.15 6.13
N MET A 371 34.05 16.23 7.08
CA MET A 371 33.59 16.42 8.46
C MET A 371 34.29 17.63 9.11
N MET A 372 35.61 17.75 8.93
CA MET A 372 36.38 18.88 9.44
C MET A 372 36.03 20.20 8.77
N ARG A 373 35.75 20.20 7.46
CA ARG A 373 35.23 21.39 6.76
C ARG A 373 33.94 21.86 7.41
N TYR A 374 32.98 20.96 7.62
CA TYR A 374 31.72 21.29 8.29
C TYR A 374 31.94 21.90 9.69
N ILE A 375 32.85 21.35 10.50
CA ILE A 375 33.17 21.90 11.83
C ILE A 375 33.66 23.36 11.74
N TYR A 376 34.36 23.73 10.67
CA TYR A 376 34.90 25.09 10.49
C TYR A 376 33.91 26.06 9.84
N THR A 377 33.12 25.60 8.88
CA THR A 377 32.30 26.44 8.00
C THR A 377 30.81 26.38 8.31
N GLY A 378 30.33 25.29 8.91
CA GLY A 378 28.92 25.03 9.20
C GLY A 378 28.09 24.54 8.03
N SER A 379 28.72 24.37 6.88
CA SER A 379 28.09 23.87 5.66
C SER A 379 29.11 23.13 4.82
N VAL A 380 28.68 22.05 4.19
CA VAL A 380 29.52 21.27 3.28
C VAL A 380 28.66 20.69 2.17
N ASP A 381 29.17 20.70 0.94
CA ASP A 381 28.55 20.01 -0.18
C ASP A 381 28.88 18.51 -0.09
N VAL A 382 27.85 17.69 0.11
CA VAL A 382 28.01 16.24 0.29
C VAL A 382 27.92 15.54 -1.07
N ASN A 383 28.99 14.85 -1.46
CA ASN A 383 28.96 13.93 -2.59
C ASN A 383 28.26 12.62 -2.19
N LEU A 384 27.38 12.09 -3.04
CA LEU A 384 26.63 10.85 -2.84
C LEU A 384 27.55 9.65 -2.55
N ASP A 385 28.72 9.58 -3.20
CA ASP A 385 29.70 8.51 -2.99
C ASP A 385 30.22 8.43 -1.55
N LEU A 386 30.30 9.58 -0.88
CA LEU A 386 30.82 9.71 0.49
C LEU A 386 29.70 9.91 1.52
N ALA A 387 28.45 10.15 1.08
CA ALA A 387 27.34 10.52 1.94
C ALA A 387 27.07 9.50 3.06
N HIS A 388 27.13 8.21 2.74
CA HIS A 388 26.91 7.13 3.72
C HIS A 388 28.03 7.06 4.77
N ASP A 389 29.29 7.17 4.34
CA ASP A 389 30.43 7.15 5.25
C ASP A 389 30.50 8.42 6.10
N LEU A 390 30.13 9.57 5.51
CA LEU A 390 30.04 10.85 6.20
C LEU A 390 28.88 10.88 7.19
N LEU A 391 27.75 10.25 6.89
CA LEU A 391 26.65 10.07 7.82
C LEU A 391 27.09 9.28 9.06
N ARG A 392 27.81 8.16 8.85
CA ARG A 392 28.37 7.35 9.95
C ARG A 392 29.34 8.15 10.81
N ALA A 393 30.23 8.93 10.17
CA ALA A 393 31.16 9.82 10.88
C ALA A 393 30.42 10.93 11.64
N ALA A 394 29.42 11.56 11.03
CA ALA A 394 28.62 12.60 11.67
C ALA A 394 27.91 12.08 12.93
N ASP A 395 27.33 10.87 12.86
CA ASP A 395 26.71 10.21 14.01
C ASP A 395 27.75 9.84 15.08
N GLN A 396 28.88 9.24 14.67
CA GLN A 396 29.99 8.88 15.56
C GLN A 396 30.55 10.09 16.34
N TYR A 397 30.57 11.28 15.73
CA TYR A 397 31.07 12.52 16.34
C TYR A 397 29.96 13.44 16.88
N LEU A 398 28.71 12.99 16.89
CA LEU A 398 27.53 13.72 17.38
C LEU A 398 27.34 15.09 16.71
N LEU A 399 27.59 15.16 15.40
CA LEU A 399 27.42 16.35 14.57
C LEU A 399 26.03 16.35 13.92
N GLU A 400 25.00 16.71 14.71
CA GLU A 400 23.59 16.65 14.28
C GLU A 400 23.28 17.43 13.00
N GLY A 401 23.87 18.61 12.82
CA GLY A 401 23.65 19.39 11.60
C GLY A 401 24.28 18.75 10.36
N LEU A 402 25.47 18.16 10.48
CA LEU A 402 26.11 17.42 9.39
C LEU A 402 25.34 16.14 9.06
N LYS A 403 24.86 15.44 10.09
CA LYS A 403 24.02 14.26 9.97
C LYS A 403 22.78 14.56 9.10
N ARG A 404 22.07 15.66 9.38
CA ARG A 404 20.92 16.12 8.57
C ARG A 404 21.29 16.45 7.13
N ILE A 405 22.43 17.10 6.90
CA ILE A 405 22.89 17.40 5.53
C ILE A 405 23.13 16.10 4.76
N CYS A 406 23.74 15.10 5.40
CA CYS A 406 23.97 13.78 4.79
C CYS A 406 22.65 13.04 4.54
N GLU A 407 21.74 13.00 5.51
CA GLU A 407 20.41 12.40 5.37
C GLU A 407 19.64 13.02 4.20
N ASN A 408 19.64 14.34 4.07
CA ASN A 408 19.00 15.06 2.96
C ASN A 408 19.62 14.71 1.61
N ALA A 409 20.95 14.60 1.53
CA ALA A 409 21.63 14.19 0.30
C ALA A 409 21.27 12.75 -0.10
N ILE A 410 21.26 11.82 0.85
CA ILE A 410 20.91 10.41 0.61
C ILE A 410 19.45 10.28 0.18
N VAL A 411 18.54 10.98 0.87
CA VAL A 411 17.10 11.00 0.56
C VAL A 411 16.81 11.41 -0.89
N GLN A 412 17.57 12.35 -1.43
CA GLN A 412 17.40 12.81 -2.81
C GLN A 412 17.79 11.77 -3.87
N ASP A 413 18.63 10.79 -3.51
CA ASP A 413 19.06 9.72 -4.42
C ASP A 413 18.22 8.45 -4.27
N ILE A 414 17.35 8.32 -3.26
CA ILE A 414 16.56 7.11 -3.05
C ILE A 414 15.69 6.83 -4.28
N SER A 415 15.76 5.60 -4.76
CA SER A 415 14.98 5.06 -5.87
C SER A 415 14.56 3.63 -5.57
N VAL A 416 13.63 3.10 -6.37
CA VAL A 416 13.20 1.69 -6.29
C VAL A 416 14.35 0.72 -6.62
N GLU A 417 15.41 1.17 -7.26
CA GLU A 417 16.53 0.31 -7.67
C GLU A 417 17.64 0.25 -6.62
N ASN A 418 17.86 1.35 -5.88
CA ASN A 418 18.94 1.44 -4.90
C ASN A 418 18.48 1.36 -3.42
N VAL A 419 17.18 1.45 -3.11
CA VAL A 419 16.71 1.39 -1.70
C VAL A 419 17.10 0.10 -0.99
N SER A 420 17.26 -1.01 -1.73
CA SER A 420 17.77 -2.27 -1.16
C SER A 420 19.27 -2.28 -0.90
N LEU A 421 20.02 -1.34 -1.49
CA LEU A 421 21.47 -1.18 -1.34
C LEU A 421 21.84 -0.12 -0.29
N MET A 422 20.87 0.68 0.15
CA MET A 422 21.03 1.73 1.16
C MET A 422 20.94 1.22 2.60
N TYR A 423 20.71 -0.08 2.78
CA TYR A 423 20.74 -0.76 4.07
C TYR A 423 22.16 -1.19 4.44
#